data_AF-A0A0E3UWC9-F1
#
_entry.id   AF-A0A0E3UWC9-F1
#
_cell.length_a   1.000
_cell.length_b   1.000
_cell.length_c   1.000
_cell.angle_alpha   90.00
_cell.angle_beta   90.00
_cell.angle_gamma   90.00
#
_symmetry.space_group_name_H-M   'P 1'
#
loop_
_entity.id
_entity.type
_entity.pdbx_description
1 polymer ?
#
loop_
_entity_poly.entity_id
_entity_poly.type
_entity_poly.pdbx_seq_one_letter_code
_entity_poly.pdbx_strand_id
1 'polypeptide(L)' 'MDMTRHQFTLFLTENNTVIEGIRAKYNPEQYKLISAHVTLCREDEIVPLRLVIDNVSSLHLL' A
#
# COMPACT_ATOMS: atom_id res chain seq x y z
N MET A 1 8.95 4.03 -20.11
CA MET A 1 8.41 2.94 -19.28
C MET A 1 7.67 3.62 -18.14
N ASP A 2 6.35 3.50 -18.07
CA ASP A 2 5.61 3.99 -16.92
C ASP A 2 5.99 3.13 -15.72
N MET A 3 6.71 3.71 -14.77
CA MET A 3 7.10 3.06 -13.52
C MET A 3 5.93 3.15 -12.54
N THR A 4 4.85 2.44 -12.84
CA THR A 4 3.69 2.37 -11.96
C THR A 4 4.05 1.53 -10.74
N ARG A 5 4.08 2.16 -9.56
CA ARG A 5 4.29 1.46 -8.28
C ARG A 5 2.97 0.99 -7.71
N HIS A 6 2.87 -0.29 -7.37
CA HIS A 6 1.69 -0.84 -6.72
C HIS A 6 1.84 -0.88 -5.19
N GLN A 7 0.79 -0.52 -4.46
CA GLN A 7 0.73 -0.73 -3.02
C GLN A 7 -0.70 -1.00 -2.59
N PHE A 8 -0.87 -1.86 -1.59
CA PHE A 8 -2.13 -2.04 -0.89
C PHE A 8 -2.09 -1.24 0.40
N THR A 9 -3.12 -0.41 0.59
CA THR A 9 -3.07 0.67 1.57
C THR A 9 -4.43 0.87 2.22
N LEU A 10 -4.45 1.13 3.52
CA LEU A 10 -5.61 1.58 4.27
C LEU A 10 -5.53 3.09 4.51
N PHE A 11 -6.49 3.85 3.99
CA PHE A 11 -6.57 5.28 4.25
C PHE A 11 -7.16 5.57 5.63
N LEU A 12 -6.59 6.57 6.31
CA LEU A 12 -7.07 7.00 7.62
C LEU A 12 -8.35 7.84 7.47
N THR A 13 -9.40 7.49 8.20
CA THR A 13 -10.68 8.22 8.20
C THR A 13 -10.88 9.03 9.48
N GLU A 14 -10.54 8.44 10.63
CA GLU A 14 -10.63 9.09 11.93
C GLU A 14 -9.38 9.93 12.24
N ASN A 15 -9.58 11.07 12.91
CA ASN A 15 -8.51 12.02 13.28
C ASN A 15 -7.61 12.47 12.11
N ASN A 16 -8.09 12.29 10.87
CA ASN A 16 -7.32 12.50 9.66
C ASN A 16 -6.78 13.95 9.59
N THR A 17 -7.60 14.94 9.92
CA THR A 17 -7.19 16.37 9.91
C THR A 17 -6.00 16.68 10.80
N VAL A 18 -5.91 16.08 11.99
CA VAL A 18 -4.77 16.29 12.91
C VAL A 18 -3.51 15.68 12.31
N ILE A 19 -3.61 14.45 11.82
CA ILE A 19 -2.48 13.72 11.22
C ILE A 19 -2.01 14.45 9.95
N GLU A 20 -2.92 14.93 9.12
CA GLU A 20 -2.60 15.69 7.92
C GLU A 20 -1.93 17.03 8.24
N GLY A 21 -2.36 17.73 9.30
CA GLY A 21 -1.67 18.94 9.76
C GLY A 21 -0.22 18.67 10.16
N ILE A 22 0.04 17.54 10.83
CA ILE A 22 1.40 17.10 11.17
C ILE A 22 2.18 16.76 9.89
N ARG A 23 1.58 16.01 8.95
CA ARG A 23 2.23 15.63 7.68
C ARG A 23 2.55 16.85 6.82
N ALA A 24 1.66 17.83 6.73
CA ALA A 24 1.91 19.06 5.98
C ALA A 24 3.13 19.84 6.53
N LYS A 25 3.37 19.79 7.84
CA LYS A 25 4.49 20.47 8.49
C LYS A 25 5.80 19.68 8.42
N TYR A 26 5.76 18.37 8.66
CA TYR A 26 6.97 17.55 8.86
C TYR A 26 7.25 16.55 7.74
N ASN A 27 6.29 16.25 6.88
CA ASN A 27 6.44 15.38 5.71
C ASN A 27 5.69 15.94 4.47
N PRO A 28 6.02 17.19 4.05
CA PRO A 28 5.25 17.92 3.04
C PRO A 28 5.28 17.28 1.66
N GLU A 29 6.37 16.59 1.30
CA GLU A 29 6.46 15.92 -0.01
C GLU A 29 5.52 14.72 -0.08
N GLN A 30 5.48 13.87 0.96
CA GLN A 30 4.54 12.75 1.00
C GLN A 30 3.08 13.22 1.15
N TYR A 31 2.84 14.31 1.90
CA TYR A 31 1.53 14.94 2.04
C TYR A 31 0.91 15.28 0.67
N LYS A 32 1.70 15.84 -0.26
CA LYS A 32 1.24 16.20 -1.61
C LYS A 32 0.96 14.99 -2.51
N LEU A 33 1.61 13.86 -2.25
CA LEU A 33 1.53 12.69 -3.12
C LEU A 33 0.32 11.81 -2.80
N ILE A 34 -0.05 11.70 -1.53
CA ILE A 34 -1.08 10.76 -1.09
C ILE A 34 -1.60 11.12 0.31
N SER A 35 -2.90 10.92 0.53
CA SER A 35 -3.54 11.10 1.84
C SER A 35 -2.94 10.19 2.92
N ALA A 36 -3.16 10.54 4.18
CA ALA A 36 -2.62 9.82 5.32
C ALA A 36 -3.12 8.38 5.30
N HIS A 37 -2.20 7.44 5.43
CA HIS A 37 -2.49 6.03 5.21
C HIS A 37 -1.49 5.11 5.90
N VAL A 38 -1.88 3.86 6.06
CA VAL A 38 -1.02 2.76 6.46
C VAL A 38 -0.83 1.85 5.26
N THR A 39 0.42 1.65 4.83
CA THR A 39 0.71 0.63 3.82
C THR A 39 0.55 -0.75 4.44
N LEU A 40 -0.27 -1.59 3.80
CA LEU A 40 -0.50 -2.98 4.21
C LEU A 40 0.44 -3.94 3.49
N CYS A 41 0.59 -3.77 2.17
CA CYS A 41 1.53 -4.55 1.35
C CYS A 41 2.20 -3.63 0.33
N ARG A 42 3.50 -3.84 0.12
CA ARG A 42 4.28 -3.25 -0.96
C ARG A 42 4.18 -4.10 -2.22
N GLU A 43 4.63 -3.54 -3.34
CA GLU A 43 4.56 -4.19 -4.65
C GLU A 43 5.22 -5.56 -4.65
N ASP A 44 6.41 -5.70 -4.06
CA ASP A 44 7.14 -6.96 -3.93
C ASP A 44 6.40 -8.01 -3.08
N GLU A 45 5.50 -7.58 -2.21
CA GLU A 45 4.63 -8.44 -1.41
C GLU A 45 3.32 -8.80 -2.14
N ILE A 46 2.93 -8.01 -3.16
CA ILE A 46 1.71 -8.22 -3.97
C ILE A 46 2.02 -9.00 -5.25
N VAL A 47 3.12 -8.69 -5.93
CA VAL A 47 3.52 -9.26 -7.22
C VAL A 47 3.62 -10.79 -7.22
N PRO A 48 4.12 -11.47 -6.16
CA PRO A 48 4.14 -12.92 -6.15
C PRO A 48 2.74 -13.54 -5.94
N LEU A 49 1.66 -12.77 -5.79
CA LEU A 49 0.32 -13.33 -5.53
C LEU A 49 -0.09 -14.36 -6.58
N ARG A 50 0.20 -14.12 -7.87
CA ARG A 50 -0.05 -15.10 -8.94
C ARG A 50 0.76 -16.39 -8.70
N LEU A 51 2.06 -16.25 -8.45
CA LEU A 51 2.96 -17.35 -8.13
C LEU A 51 2.52 -18.13 -6.88
N VAL A 52 2.06 -17.44 -5.85
CA VAL A 52 1.53 -18.04 -4.61
C VAL A 52 0.25 -18.82 -4.90
N ILE A 53 -0.69 -18.25 -5.67
CA ILE A 53 -1.91 -18.94 -6.09
C ILE A 53 -1.58 -20.19 -6.92
N ASP A 54 -0.65 -20.08 -7.87
CA ASP A 54 -0.23 -21.18 -8.73
C ASP A 54 0.45 -22.29 -7.91
N ASN A 55 1.35 -21.94 -6.99
CA ASN A 55 1.99 -22.88 -6.06
C ASN A 55 0.95 -23.59 -5.18
N VAL A 56 0.01 -22.85 -4.57
CA VAL A 56 -1.06 -23.44 -3.75
C VAL A 56 -1.95 -24.38 -4.57
N SER A 57 -2.29 -23.99 -5.80
CA SER A 57 -3.09 -24.83 -6.72
C SER A 57 -2.34 -26.11 -7.11
N SER A 58 -1.01 -26.04 -7.25
CA SER A 58 -0.17 -27.20 -7.60
C SER A 58 -0.01 -28.21 -6.46
N LEU A 59 -0.29 -27.83 -5.20
CA LEU A 59 -0.13 -28.70 -4.04
C LEU A 59 -1.18 -29.83 -3.95
N HIS A 60 -2.11 -29.96 -4.91
CA HIS A 60 -3.14 -31.03 -4.96
C HIS A 60 -3.80 -31.26 -3.59
N LEU A 61 -4.21 -30.18 -2.93
CA LEU A 61 -4.89 -30.23 -1.63
C LEU A 61 -6.42 -30.43 -1.73
N LEU A 62 -6.94 -30.75 -2.91
CA LEU A 62 -8.30 -31.24 -3.16
C LEU A 62 -8.28 -32.31 -4.25
#